data_AF-X1ASV0-F1
#
_entry.id   AF-X1ASV0-F1
#
_cell.length_a   1.000
_cell.length_b   1.000
_cell.length_c   1.000
_cell.angle_alpha   90.00
_cell.angle_beta   90.00
_cell.angle_gamma   90.00
#
_symmetry.space_group_name_H-M   'P 1'
#
loop_
_entity.id
_entity.type
_entity.pdbx_description
1 polymer ?
#
loop_
_entity_poly.entity_id
_entity_poly.type
_entity_poly.pdbx_seq_one_letter_code
_entity_poly.pdbx_strand_id
1 'polypeptide(L)'
;IVGDIMKGNNKNREFSKLLFTSLLVALLTMSAVQAVVRVDMENEGIIDSVIDQDGGGSSDILLLNDDYYYTWEDDFNNEQWIDSTKSYDYETASGFVSMKNTYSMWDDPSWTKMKPVTVTNSVGQILTNYAVRLIIDYDSDMQSDYGDIRFKHEDYETIWLDYWIEDKDASSATVWIKFPSIPTGQSIMYLFYGNPSATDQSNFYGVFSDWEEEWANDEKISTHVYTEGAWDPDVAYGNGRFLVVWEEGQAPYPPYTFYYKQDIRGSIFDTNGNAISEDFTIRSGQGEQWHHENPSAAYGG
;
A
#
# COMPACT_ATOMS: atom_id res chain seq x y z
N ILE A 1 41.52 53.62 -25.28
CA ILE A 1 41.97 53.27 -23.90
C ILE A 1 41.18 52.06 -23.50
N VAL A 2 41.86 50.91 -23.47
CA VAL A 2 41.71 49.76 -22.54
C VAL A 2 40.27 49.24 -22.33
N GLY A 3 39.93 47.99 -22.53
CA GLY A 3 40.71 46.76 -22.52
C GLY A 3 39.79 45.62 -22.08
N ASP A 4 40.26 44.41 -22.35
CA ASP A 4 39.57 43.12 -22.31
C ASP A 4 38.91 42.67 -20.97
N ILE A 5 38.30 41.47 -21.06
CA ILE A 5 38.13 40.43 -20.03
C ILE A 5 36.80 40.56 -19.23
N MET A 6 35.77 39.74 -19.47
CA MET A 6 35.70 38.33 -19.02
C MET A 6 34.72 37.49 -19.86
N LYS A 7 35.27 36.46 -20.51
CA LYS A 7 34.53 35.25 -20.93
C LYS A 7 34.05 34.52 -19.68
N GLY A 8 32.74 34.54 -19.43
CA GLY A 8 32.07 33.64 -18.49
C GLY A 8 31.94 32.25 -19.09
N ASN A 9 32.61 31.29 -18.46
CA ASN A 9 32.88 29.93 -18.87
C ASN A 9 31.60 29.10 -19.07
N ASN A 10 31.28 28.70 -20.31
CA ASN A 10 30.13 27.84 -20.66
C ASN A 10 30.29 26.37 -20.20
N LYS A 11 31.26 26.07 -19.33
CA LYS A 11 31.50 24.74 -18.76
C LYS A 11 30.66 24.44 -17.52
N ASN A 12 30.03 25.45 -16.90
CA ASN A 12 29.22 25.25 -15.69
C ASN A 12 27.75 24.90 -15.96
N ARG A 13 27.25 25.06 -17.20
CA ARG A 13 25.88 24.63 -17.55
C ARG A 13 25.77 23.15 -17.90
N GLU A 14 26.86 22.50 -18.28
CA GLU A 14 26.91 21.06 -18.54
C GLU A 14 27.15 20.25 -17.26
N PHE A 15 27.83 20.82 -16.25
CA PHE A 15 28.01 20.15 -14.94
C PHE A 15 26.72 20.10 -14.11
N SER A 16 25.82 21.06 -14.26
CA SER A 16 24.50 21.04 -13.59
C SER A 16 23.50 20.08 -14.25
N LYS A 17 23.69 19.74 -15.53
CA LYS A 17 22.88 18.73 -16.22
C LYS A 17 23.39 17.31 -15.99
N LEU A 18 24.71 17.14 -15.81
CA LEU A 18 25.30 15.83 -15.51
C LEU A 18 25.03 15.34 -14.09
N LEU A 19 24.83 16.24 -13.10
CA LEU A 19 24.44 15.83 -11.74
C LEU A 19 22.96 15.46 -11.59
N PHE A 20 22.09 15.91 -12.50
CA PHE A 20 20.66 15.56 -12.47
C PHE A 20 20.33 14.28 -13.25
N THR A 21 21.22 13.84 -14.15
CA THR A 21 21.05 12.60 -14.90
C THR A 21 21.74 11.39 -14.27
N SER A 22 22.61 11.58 -13.26
CA SER A 22 23.21 10.46 -12.52
C SER A 22 22.48 10.10 -11.22
N LEU A 23 21.48 10.88 -10.77
CA LEU A 23 20.66 10.54 -9.61
C LEU A 23 19.37 9.80 -10.00
N LEU A 24 18.89 9.96 -11.24
CA LEU A 24 17.65 9.35 -11.71
C LEU A 24 17.85 7.96 -12.35
N VAL A 25 19.08 7.57 -12.70
CA VAL A 25 19.38 6.26 -13.30
C VAL A 25 19.78 5.21 -12.24
N ALA A 26 19.90 5.59 -10.97
CA ALA A 26 20.14 4.65 -9.87
C ALA A 26 18.85 4.01 -9.31
N LEU A 27 17.65 4.44 -9.73
CA LEU A 27 16.38 3.89 -9.23
C LEU A 27 15.72 2.83 -10.14
N LEU A 28 16.31 2.50 -11.31
CA LEU A 28 15.66 1.59 -12.29
C LEU A 28 16.38 0.25 -12.53
N THR A 29 17.34 -0.14 -11.68
CA THR A 29 17.95 -1.49 -11.80
C THR A 29 18.08 -2.24 -10.48
N MET A 30 17.20 -1.97 -9.51
CA MET A 30 17.06 -2.90 -8.38
C MET A 30 16.06 -3.97 -8.81
N SER A 31 16.63 -5.06 -9.34
CA SER A 31 15.99 -6.36 -9.49
C SER A 31 14.99 -6.60 -8.37
N ALA A 32 13.84 -7.19 -8.69
CA ALA A 32 12.94 -7.80 -7.72
C ALA A 32 13.73 -8.75 -6.81
N VAL A 33 14.32 -8.21 -5.74
CA VAL A 33 14.80 -8.99 -4.61
C VAL A 33 13.53 -9.22 -3.83
N GLN A 34 12.96 -10.40 -4.09
CA GLN A 34 11.87 -10.97 -3.35
C GLN A 34 12.14 -10.74 -1.85
N ALA A 35 11.38 -9.83 -1.23
CA ALA A 35 11.33 -9.76 0.22
C ALA A 35 10.82 -11.12 0.68
N VAL A 36 11.73 -11.99 1.10
CA VAL A 36 11.35 -13.24 1.74
C VAL A 36 10.97 -12.87 3.16
N VAL A 37 9.69 -12.53 3.35
CA VAL A 37 9.09 -12.56 4.67
C VAL A 37 9.06 -14.03 5.07
N ARG A 38 9.96 -14.43 5.97
CA ARG A 38 9.81 -15.70 6.68
C ARG A 38 8.88 -15.43 7.85
N VAL A 39 7.71 -16.06 7.82
CA VAL A 39 6.82 -16.16 8.97
C VAL A 39 7.24 -17.42 9.71
N ASP A 40 8.05 -17.28 10.75
CA ASP A 40 8.31 -18.40 11.66
C ASP A 40 7.12 -18.48 12.62
N MET A 41 6.26 -19.47 12.38
CA MET A 41 5.22 -19.92 13.32
C MET A 41 5.73 -21.18 14.01
N GLU A 42 6.62 -21.06 14.99
CA GLU A 42 7.00 -22.21 15.81
C GLU A 42 6.72 -22.01 17.30
N ASN A 43 6.35 -23.14 17.87
CA ASN A 43 5.61 -23.38 19.10
C ASN A 43 6.55 -23.39 20.33
N GLU A 44 5.91 -23.22 21.48
CA GLU A 44 6.39 -23.25 22.87
C GLU A 44 7.74 -23.94 23.19
N GLY A 45 8.60 -23.23 23.94
CA GLY A 45 9.84 -23.77 24.49
C GLY A 45 10.25 -23.08 25.79
N ILE A 46 9.95 -23.73 26.90
CA ILE A 46 10.30 -23.41 28.29
C ILE A 46 11.82 -23.19 28.46
N ILE A 47 12.21 -22.13 29.18
CA ILE A 47 13.58 -21.96 29.67
C ILE A 47 13.56 -22.10 31.20
N ASP A 48 14.16 -23.18 31.68
CA ASP A 48 14.42 -23.49 33.09
C ASP A 48 15.83 -23.01 33.50
N SER A 49 16.04 -22.90 34.82
CA SER A 49 17.24 -22.54 35.62
C SER A 49 17.38 -21.04 35.92
N VAL A 50 17.56 -20.60 37.18
CA VAL A 50 18.54 -21.05 38.19
C VAL A 50 18.06 -20.77 39.63
N ILE A 51 18.37 -21.69 40.55
CA ILE A 51 18.20 -21.62 42.01
C ILE A 51 19.32 -20.77 42.61
N ASP A 52 19.01 -19.93 43.62
CA ASP A 52 19.94 -19.72 44.74
C ASP A 52 19.20 -19.51 46.08
N GLN A 53 19.74 -20.16 47.12
CA GLN A 53 19.31 -20.16 48.51
C GLN A 53 20.19 -19.23 49.35
N ASP A 54 19.58 -18.42 50.22
CA ASP A 54 20.02 -17.99 51.58
C ASP A 54 19.17 -16.74 51.95
N GLY A 55 18.65 -16.50 53.15
CA GLY A 55 19.03 -16.95 54.48
C GLY A 55 19.18 -15.73 55.42
N GLY A 56 18.10 -15.30 56.08
CA GLY A 56 18.13 -14.67 57.42
C GLY A 56 18.29 -13.15 57.60
N GLY A 57 17.21 -12.46 58.03
CA GLY A 57 17.01 -11.97 59.42
C GLY A 57 17.63 -10.65 59.93
N SER A 58 16.74 -9.75 60.40
CA SER A 58 16.89 -8.65 61.40
C SER A 58 17.67 -7.40 61.01
N SER A 59 17.35 -6.17 61.44
CA SER A 59 16.34 -5.63 62.36
C SER A 59 16.45 -4.11 62.27
N ASP A 60 15.35 -3.36 62.18
CA ASP A 60 15.30 -2.02 62.79
C ASP A 60 13.84 -1.61 63.06
N ILE A 61 13.57 -1.32 64.34
CA ILE A 61 12.30 -0.82 64.84
C ILE A 61 12.35 0.70 64.81
N LEU A 62 11.44 1.33 64.06
CA LEU A 62 11.01 2.71 64.28
C LEU A 62 9.47 2.77 64.32
N LEU A 63 8.96 3.17 65.48
CA LEU A 63 7.56 3.53 65.79
C LEU A 63 7.52 5.07 65.95
N LEU A 64 6.49 5.87 65.66
CA LEU A 64 5.06 5.68 65.40
C LEU A 64 4.53 6.87 64.55
N ASN A 65 3.71 6.53 63.55
CA ASN A 65 2.54 7.21 62.98
C ASN A 65 2.70 8.55 62.24
N ASP A 66 2.61 8.50 60.91
CA ASP A 66 1.35 8.75 60.22
C ASP A 66 1.37 8.19 58.78
N ASP A 67 0.20 7.76 58.34
CA ASP A 67 -0.23 7.34 57.00
C ASP A 67 -0.20 5.85 56.61
N TYR A 68 -1.38 5.44 56.14
CA TYR A 68 -1.83 4.12 55.77
C TYR A 68 -1.07 3.54 54.58
N TYR A 69 -0.03 2.77 54.85
CA TYR A 69 0.50 1.84 53.88
C TYR A 69 0.47 0.45 54.50
N TYR A 70 -0.38 -0.42 53.96
CA TYR A 70 -0.14 -1.85 54.08
C TYR A 70 1.10 -2.14 53.22
N THR A 71 2.26 -2.24 53.83
CA THR A 71 3.34 -3.02 53.24
C THR A 71 2.96 -4.48 53.43
N TRP A 72 2.43 -5.07 52.37
CA TRP A 72 2.32 -6.52 52.30
C TRP A 72 3.64 -7.03 51.72
N GLU A 73 4.44 -7.71 52.54
CA GLU A 73 5.39 -8.68 52.04
C GLU A 73 4.54 -9.85 51.54
N ASP A 74 4.31 -9.92 50.23
CA ASP A 74 3.76 -11.12 49.63
C ASP A 74 4.91 -12.03 49.23
N ASP A 75 4.92 -13.24 49.78
CA ASP A 75 5.60 -14.35 49.14
C ASP A 75 4.73 -14.76 47.94
N PHE A 76 4.83 -14.04 46.79
CA PHE A 76 4.15 -14.38 45.51
C PHE A 76 4.68 -15.69 44.89
N ASN A 77 4.78 -16.76 45.69
CA ASN A 77 5.14 -18.11 45.27
C ASN A 77 3.91 -19.01 45.10
N ASN A 78 2.68 -18.47 45.20
CA ASN A 78 1.46 -19.20 44.83
C ASN A 78 0.37 -18.30 44.23
N GLU A 79 -0.54 -18.90 43.46
CA GLU A 79 -1.63 -18.21 42.74
C GLU A 79 -2.88 -17.94 43.61
N GLN A 80 -2.82 -18.16 44.93
CA GLN A 80 -4.00 -18.19 45.81
C GLN A 80 -4.78 -16.86 45.84
N TRP A 81 -4.12 -15.76 45.52
CA TRP A 81 -4.69 -14.40 45.53
C TRP A 81 -4.90 -13.82 44.13
N ILE A 82 -4.58 -14.59 43.09
CA ILE A 82 -4.86 -14.22 41.71
C ILE A 82 -6.27 -14.69 41.39
N ASP A 83 -7.16 -13.75 41.11
CA ASP A 83 -8.51 -14.06 40.63
C ASP A 83 -8.40 -14.63 39.21
N SER A 84 -8.21 -15.94 39.10
CA SER A 84 -8.12 -16.67 37.83
C SER A 84 -9.35 -16.50 36.92
N THR A 85 -10.45 -15.95 37.42
CA THR A 85 -11.62 -15.60 36.59
C THR A 85 -11.50 -14.24 35.90
N LYS A 86 -10.55 -13.41 36.35
CA LYS A 86 -10.33 -12.04 35.86
C LYS A 86 -8.89 -11.74 35.43
N SER A 87 -7.95 -12.59 35.79
CA SER A 87 -6.55 -12.49 35.42
C SER A 87 -6.21 -13.58 34.41
N TYR A 88 -5.76 -13.15 33.23
CA TYR A 88 -5.36 -13.99 32.11
C TYR A 88 -3.87 -13.81 31.86
N ASP A 89 -3.21 -14.81 31.26
CA ASP A 89 -1.82 -14.70 30.79
C ASP A 89 -0.83 -14.14 31.81
N TYR A 90 -0.87 -14.58 33.07
CA TYR A 90 0.12 -14.18 34.08
C TYR A 90 1.14 -15.31 34.32
N GLU A 91 2.29 -14.96 34.85
CA GLU A 91 3.26 -15.89 35.41
C GLU A 91 3.70 -15.44 36.79
N THR A 92 4.05 -16.41 37.62
CA THR A 92 4.62 -16.16 38.94
C THR A 92 6.04 -16.72 38.98
N ALA A 93 7.02 -15.86 39.29
CA ALA A 93 8.41 -16.26 39.41
C ALA A 93 9.15 -15.38 40.42
N SER A 94 9.91 -16.01 41.32
CA SER A 94 10.78 -15.33 42.29
C SER A 94 10.08 -14.24 43.13
N GLY A 95 8.82 -14.46 43.51
CA GLY A 95 8.06 -13.47 44.27
C GLY A 95 7.53 -12.28 43.43
N PHE A 96 7.45 -12.41 42.11
CA PHE A 96 6.80 -11.43 41.23
C PHE A 96 5.70 -12.07 40.40
N VAL A 97 4.62 -11.32 40.15
CA VAL A 97 3.61 -11.62 39.13
C VAL A 97 3.87 -10.73 37.92
N SER A 98 4.11 -11.32 36.75
CA SER A 98 4.18 -10.60 35.47
C SER A 98 3.03 -11.01 34.56
N MET A 99 2.53 -10.07 33.77
CA MET A 99 1.62 -10.38 32.67
C MET A 99 2.47 -10.77 31.44
N LYS A 100 2.28 -11.99 30.94
CA LYS A 100 2.80 -12.48 29.68
C LYS A 100 1.96 -11.93 28.53
N ASN A 101 2.58 -11.83 27.35
CA ASN A 101 1.91 -11.45 26.09
C ASN A 101 1.16 -10.10 26.14
N THR A 102 1.48 -9.24 27.11
CA THR A 102 0.99 -7.86 27.15
C THR A 102 2.00 -6.95 26.47
N TYR A 103 1.52 -6.13 25.55
CA TYR A 103 2.33 -5.17 24.82
C TYR A 103 1.76 -3.77 25.07
N SER A 104 2.63 -2.76 25.21
CA SER A 104 2.21 -1.36 25.36
C SER A 104 1.30 -0.89 24.22
N MET A 105 1.46 -1.51 23.04
CA MET A 105 0.65 -1.28 21.84
C MET A 105 -0.83 -1.67 22.00
N TRP A 106 -1.15 -2.56 22.94
CA TRP A 106 -2.49 -3.09 23.17
C TRP A 106 -3.25 -2.23 24.19
N ASP A 107 -3.66 -1.05 23.74
CA ASP A 107 -4.30 -0.01 24.54
C ASP A 107 -5.84 -0.02 24.49
N ASP A 108 -6.43 -0.67 23.48
CA ASP A 108 -7.89 -0.80 23.30
C ASP A 108 -8.36 -2.24 23.60
N PRO A 109 -9.09 -2.47 24.71
CA PRO A 109 -9.55 -3.79 25.10
C PRO A 109 -10.67 -4.35 24.21
N SER A 110 -11.21 -3.56 23.28
CA SER A 110 -12.20 -4.04 22.29
C SER A 110 -11.58 -5.01 21.28
N TRP A 111 -10.26 -4.96 21.12
CA TRP A 111 -9.48 -5.94 20.36
C TRP A 111 -9.05 -7.04 21.31
N THR A 112 -9.59 -8.24 21.14
CA THR A 112 -9.33 -9.36 22.06
C THR A 112 -8.13 -10.21 21.69
N LYS A 113 -7.53 -9.95 20.52
CA LYS A 113 -6.33 -10.63 20.03
C LYS A 113 -5.35 -9.66 19.39
N MET A 114 -4.07 -9.92 19.59
CA MET A 114 -2.97 -9.21 18.94
C MET A 114 -1.84 -10.19 18.61
N LYS A 115 -1.25 -10.08 17.42
CA LYS A 115 -0.09 -10.87 16.98
C LYS A 115 1.05 -9.94 16.53
N PRO A 116 2.26 -10.02 17.12
CA PRO A 116 3.43 -9.32 16.60
C PRO A 116 3.91 -9.97 15.29
N VAL A 117 4.32 -9.14 14.35
CA VAL A 117 4.80 -9.51 13.01
C VAL A 117 6.13 -8.81 12.80
N THR A 118 7.20 -9.59 12.63
CA THR A 118 8.54 -9.03 12.36
C THR A 118 8.63 -8.61 10.90
N VAL A 119 8.92 -7.33 10.66
CA VAL A 119 9.16 -6.76 9.34
C VAL A 119 10.67 -6.58 9.17
N THR A 120 11.25 -7.09 8.09
CA THR A 120 12.69 -6.96 7.82
C THR A 120 12.95 -6.16 6.54
N ASN A 121 13.52 -4.96 6.68
CA ASN A 121 14.01 -4.14 5.59
C ASN A 121 15.51 -4.39 5.36
N SER A 122 15.82 -5.11 4.28
CA SER A 122 17.19 -5.46 3.89
C SER A 122 17.80 -4.54 2.82
N VAL A 123 17.13 -3.44 2.45
CA VAL A 123 17.57 -2.56 1.34
C VAL A 123 18.77 -1.68 1.74
N GLY A 124 19.04 -1.53 3.04
CA GLY A 124 20.14 -0.72 3.55
C GLY A 124 19.82 0.79 3.61
N GLN A 125 18.57 1.17 3.38
CA GLN A 125 18.04 2.52 3.59
C GLN A 125 16.61 2.46 4.12
N ILE A 126 16.14 3.56 4.73
CA ILE A 126 14.76 3.70 5.19
C ILE A 126 13.83 3.68 3.97
N LEU A 127 12.75 2.89 4.02
CA LEU A 127 11.69 2.91 3.02
C LEU A 127 10.58 3.83 3.50
N THR A 128 10.07 4.73 2.66
CA THR A 128 9.01 5.68 3.01
C THR A 128 7.79 5.46 2.12
N ASN A 129 6.58 5.58 2.69
CA ASN A 129 5.31 5.34 1.98
C ASN A 129 5.30 4.02 1.19
N TYR A 130 5.76 2.95 1.84
CA TYR A 130 5.99 1.67 1.18
C TYR A 130 4.89 0.66 1.53
N ALA A 131 4.34 0.01 0.51
CA ALA A 131 3.33 -1.04 0.69
C ALA A 131 3.97 -2.42 0.81
N VAL A 132 3.59 -3.18 1.84
CA VAL A 132 4.05 -4.56 2.08
C VAL A 132 2.88 -5.50 1.93
N ARG A 133 3.07 -6.59 1.18
CA ARG A 133 2.07 -7.66 1.04
C ARG A 133 2.28 -8.73 2.11
N LEU A 134 1.18 -9.13 2.75
CA LEU A 134 1.12 -10.20 3.75
C LEU A 134 -0.02 -11.16 3.40
N ILE A 135 0.14 -12.44 3.75
CA ILE A 135 -0.95 -13.42 3.75
C ILE A 135 -1.31 -13.66 5.22
N ILE A 136 -2.58 -13.52 5.56
CA ILE A 136 -3.11 -13.70 6.91
C ILE A 136 -4.01 -14.92 6.90
N ASP A 137 -3.61 -15.96 7.63
CA ASP A 137 -4.45 -17.14 7.83
C ASP A 137 -5.65 -16.80 8.73
N TYR A 138 -6.80 -17.41 8.43
CA TYR A 138 -8.01 -17.26 9.22
C TYR A 138 -7.80 -17.80 10.63
N ASP A 139 -8.23 -17.01 11.61
CA ASP A 139 -8.31 -17.40 13.01
C ASP A 139 -9.78 -17.36 13.43
N SER A 140 -10.24 -18.32 14.23
CA SER A 140 -11.65 -18.41 14.62
C SER A 140 -12.16 -17.20 15.42
N ASP A 141 -11.25 -16.42 16.01
CA ASP A 141 -11.58 -15.16 16.67
C ASP A 141 -11.81 -14.01 15.67
N MET A 142 -11.38 -14.12 14.41
CA MET A 142 -11.63 -13.11 13.36
C MET A 142 -13.06 -13.21 12.81
N GLN A 143 -13.60 -12.07 12.37
CA GLN A 143 -14.80 -12.05 11.55
C GLN A 143 -14.56 -12.82 10.24
N SER A 144 -15.58 -13.52 9.75
CA SER A 144 -15.47 -14.36 8.54
C SER A 144 -15.13 -13.59 7.27
N ASP A 145 -15.29 -12.27 7.28
CA ASP A 145 -14.94 -11.36 6.20
C ASP A 145 -13.65 -10.58 6.46
N TYR A 146 -12.91 -10.85 7.55
CA TYR A 146 -11.72 -10.12 7.98
C TYR A 146 -11.95 -8.62 8.23
N GLY A 147 -13.20 -8.17 8.43
CA GLY A 147 -13.51 -6.76 8.67
C GLY A 147 -12.91 -6.20 9.97
N ASP A 148 -12.54 -7.08 10.88
CA ASP A 148 -11.88 -6.79 12.14
C ASP A 148 -10.37 -7.04 12.12
N ILE A 149 -9.66 -6.70 11.04
CA ILE A 149 -8.20 -6.63 11.08
C ILE A 149 -7.73 -5.18 11.19
N ARG A 150 -6.74 -4.92 12.04
CA ARG A 150 -6.04 -3.61 12.10
C ARG A 150 -4.55 -3.79 12.33
N PHE A 151 -3.78 -2.77 11.95
CA PHE A 151 -2.33 -2.82 12.01
C PHE A 151 -1.76 -1.56 12.68
N LYS A 152 -0.83 -1.74 13.62
CA LYS A 152 0.03 -0.67 14.15
C LYS A 152 1.49 -1.05 13.95
N HIS A 153 2.38 -0.07 13.89
CA HIS A 153 3.82 -0.29 13.91
C HIS A 153 4.41 0.29 15.18
N GLU A 154 5.50 -0.29 15.69
CA GLU A 154 6.17 0.19 16.90
C GLU A 154 6.61 1.66 16.84
N ASP A 155 6.98 2.16 15.66
CA ASP A 155 7.32 3.58 15.48
C ASP A 155 6.09 4.52 15.46
N TYR A 156 4.87 4.00 15.36
CA TYR A 156 3.62 4.76 15.15
C TYR A 156 2.48 4.27 16.06
N GLU A 157 2.71 4.20 17.36
CA GLU A 157 1.83 3.51 18.33
C GLU A 157 0.37 4.00 18.38
N THR A 158 0.11 5.23 17.98
CA THR A 158 -1.22 5.87 18.02
C THR A 158 -1.93 5.91 16.68
N ILE A 159 -1.31 5.39 15.62
CA ILE A 159 -1.78 5.50 14.24
C ILE A 159 -2.06 4.10 13.70
N TRP A 160 -3.28 3.89 13.22
CA TRP A 160 -3.62 2.71 12.42
C TRP A 160 -3.03 2.86 11.01
N LEU A 161 -2.36 1.83 10.52
CA LEU A 161 -1.83 1.80 9.16
C LEU A 161 -2.96 1.59 8.16
N ASP A 162 -2.88 2.27 7.01
CA ASP A 162 -3.76 2.01 5.87
C ASP A 162 -3.48 0.62 5.31
N TYR A 163 -4.54 -0.10 4.94
CA TYR A 163 -4.43 -1.42 4.35
C TYR A 163 -5.50 -1.65 3.28
N TRP A 164 -5.28 -2.66 2.45
CA TRP A 164 -6.21 -3.12 1.44
C TRP A 164 -6.17 -4.64 1.35
N ILE A 165 -7.33 -5.27 1.51
CA ILE A 165 -7.55 -6.68 1.25
C ILE A 165 -7.73 -6.86 -0.27
N GLU A 166 -6.71 -7.41 -0.92
CA GLU A 166 -6.70 -7.69 -2.36
C GLU A 166 -7.62 -8.84 -2.71
N ASP A 167 -7.52 -9.92 -1.94
CA ASP A 167 -8.31 -11.13 -2.10
C ASP A 167 -8.46 -11.85 -0.76
N LYS A 168 -9.54 -12.61 -0.59
CA LYS A 168 -9.79 -13.42 0.61
C LYS A 168 -10.68 -14.61 0.32
N ASP A 169 -10.45 -15.67 1.08
CA ASP A 169 -11.32 -16.83 1.17
C ASP A 169 -11.54 -17.25 2.63
N ALA A 170 -12.17 -18.41 2.83
CA ALA A 170 -12.47 -18.93 4.16
C ALA A 170 -11.22 -19.36 4.98
N SER A 171 -10.04 -19.42 4.37
CA SER A 171 -8.79 -19.90 4.97
C SER A 171 -7.75 -18.81 5.12
N SER A 172 -7.72 -17.81 4.22
CA SER A 172 -6.74 -16.72 4.30
C SER A 172 -7.18 -15.44 3.57
N ALA A 173 -6.50 -14.34 3.86
CA ALA A 173 -6.61 -13.06 3.16
C ALA A 173 -5.24 -12.55 2.69
N THR A 174 -5.16 -12.09 1.44
CA THR A 174 -4.00 -11.35 0.91
C THR A 174 -4.20 -9.86 1.16
N VAL A 175 -3.31 -9.27 1.95
CA VAL A 175 -3.45 -7.89 2.42
C VAL A 175 -2.20 -7.08 2.08
N TRP A 176 -2.41 -5.87 1.57
CA TRP A 176 -1.37 -4.87 1.38
C TRP A 176 -1.47 -3.83 2.50
N ILE A 177 -0.36 -3.52 3.16
CA ILE A 177 -0.29 -2.58 4.28
C ILE A 177 0.70 -1.46 3.93
N LYS A 178 0.28 -0.20 4.05
CA LYS A 178 1.13 0.96 3.80
C LYS A 178 1.83 1.41 5.07
N PHE A 179 3.16 1.43 5.00
CA PHE A 179 4.01 1.95 6.06
C PHE A 179 4.42 3.40 5.74
N PRO A 180 4.19 4.36 6.65
CA PRO A 180 4.74 5.71 6.53
C PRO A 180 6.26 5.68 6.39
N SER A 181 6.93 4.87 7.22
CA SER A 181 8.34 4.53 7.07
C SER A 181 8.65 3.15 7.66
N ILE A 182 9.65 2.48 7.10
CA ILE A 182 10.19 1.22 7.59
C ILE A 182 11.69 1.43 7.83
N PRO A 183 12.19 1.35 9.08
CA PRO A 183 13.60 1.53 9.38
C PRO A 183 14.45 0.42 8.72
N THR A 184 15.77 0.62 8.62
CA THR A 184 16.67 -0.44 8.16
C THR A 184 16.79 -1.54 9.21
N GLY A 185 16.78 -2.81 8.79
CA GLY A 185 16.87 -3.94 9.71
C GLY A 185 15.49 -4.50 10.08
N GLN A 186 15.34 -4.93 11.33
CA GLN A 186 14.08 -5.48 11.84
C GLN A 186 13.27 -4.41 12.56
N SER A 187 11.96 -4.47 12.39
CA SER A 187 10.97 -3.76 13.18
C SER A 187 9.73 -4.62 13.43
N ILE A 188 8.86 -4.18 14.34
CA ILE A 188 7.64 -4.92 14.72
C ILE A 188 6.38 -4.16 14.27
N MET A 189 5.56 -4.85 13.50
CA MET A 189 4.16 -4.51 13.25
C MET A 189 3.27 -5.41 14.11
N TYR A 190 2.10 -4.92 14.52
CA TYR A 190 1.14 -5.66 15.32
C TYR A 190 -0.17 -5.79 14.54
N LEU A 191 -0.63 -7.02 14.35
CA LEU A 191 -1.96 -7.34 13.82
C LEU A 191 -2.94 -7.46 14.98
N PHE A 192 -4.00 -6.66 14.96
CA PHE A 192 -5.10 -6.70 15.91
C PHE A 192 -6.34 -7.33 15.27
N TYR A 193 -7.04 -8.17 16.03
CA TYR A 193 -8.30 -8.80 15.62
C TYR A 193 -9.13 -9.25 16.83
N GLY A 194 -10.27 -9.90 16.59
CA GLY A 194 -11.16 -10.35 17.66
C GLY A 194 -12.09 -9.25 18.16
N ASN A 195 -12.44 -8.30 17.29
CA ASN A 195 -13.39 -7.23 17.60
C ASN A 195 -14.67 -7.43 16.76
N PRO A 196 -15.72 -8.06 17.32
CA PRO A 196 -16.95 -8.35 16.57
C PRO A 196 -17.77 -7.11 16.22
N SER A 197 -17.45 -5.94 16.81
CA SER A 197 -18.12 -4.67 16.50
C SER A 197 -17.34 -3.82 15.48
N ALA A 198 -16.14 -4.24 15.09
CA ALA A 198 -15.35 -3.53 14.09
C ALA A 198 -15.99 -3.68 12.70
N THR A 199 -15.97 -2.58 11.95
CA THR A 199 -16.34 -2.57 10.52
C THR A 199 -15.09 -2.66 9.65
N ASP A 200 -15.22 -3.19 8.44
CA ASP A 200 -14.13 -3.19 7.46
C ASP A 200 -13.60 -1.77 7.18
N GLN A 201 -12.27 -1.64 7.08
CA GLN A 201 -11.56 -0.40 6.75
C GLN A 201 -10.56 -0.60 5.59
N SER A 202 -10.63 -1.73 4.89
CA SER A 202 -9.87 -2.00 3.66
C SER A 202 -10.09 -0.90 2.63
N ASN A 203 -9.01 -0.25 2.18
CA ASN A 203 -9.06 0.86 1.23
C ASN A 203 -7.86 0.85 0.28
N PHE A 204 -8.13 0.48 -0.98
CA PHE A 204 -7.15 0.48 -2.06
C PHE A 204 -6.43 1.83 -2.21
N TYR A 205 -7.18 2.94 -2.21
CA TYR A 205 -6.62 4.28 -2.40
C TYR A 205 -5.84 4.79 -1.18
N GLY A 206 -6.07 4.21 0.01
CA GLY A 206 -5.25 4.48 1.19
C GLY A 206 -3.84 3.95 1.01
N VAL A 207 -3.74 2.73 0.46
CA VAL A 207 -2.45 2.05 0.20
C VAL A 207 -1.75 2.62 -1.03
N PHE A 208 -2.46 2.67 -2.15
CA PHE A 208 -1.94 3.08 -3.46
C PHE A 208 -2.53 4.43 -3.85
N SER A 209 -2.11 5.49 -3.13
CA SER A 209 -2.54 6.87 -3.38
C SER A 209 -1.85 7.49 -4.60
N ASP A 210 -0.62 7.05 -4.86
CA ASP A 210 0.26 7.64 -5.88
C ASP A 210 0.21 6.74 -7.12
N TRP A 211 -0.98 6.68 -7.74
CA TRP A 211 -1.06 6.30 -9.15
C TRP A 211 -0.54 7.48 -9.96
N GLU A 212 0.79 7.60 -10.06
CA GLU A 212 1.36 8.27 -11.22
C GLU A 212 1.05 7.36 -12.41
N GLU A 213 0.09 7.77 -13.22
CA GLU A 213 -0.12 7.19 -14.54
C GLU A 213 1.23 7.31 -15.27
N GLU A 214 2.04 6.23 -15.32
CA GLU A 214 3.35 6.26 -15.99
C GLU A 214 3.22 6.68 -17.46
N TRP A 215 2.01 6.53 -18.01
CA TRP A 215 1.58 7.06 -19.29
C TRP A 215 0.41 8.00 -19.08
N ALA A 216 0.71 9.25 -18.72
CA ALA A 216 -0.29 10.32 -18.72
C ALA A 216 -0.97 10.33 -20.10
N ASN A 217 -2.18 9.76 -20.16
CA ASN A 217 -2.88 9.36 -21.37
C ASN A 217 -2.18 8.24 -22.16
N ASP A 218 -2.87 7.11 -22.37
CA ASP A 218 -2.65 6.29 -23.57
C ASP A 218 -2.57 7.22 -24.80
N GLU A 219 -1.67 6.95 -25.76
CA GLU A 219 -1.63 7.69 -27.03
C GLU A 219 -2.99 7.53 -27.74
N LYS A 220 -3.86 8.53 -27.58
CA LYS A 220 -5.19 8.51 -28.18
C LYS A 220 -5.06 8.76 -29.67
N ILE A 221 -5.56 7.82 -30.47
CA ILE A 221 -5.65 7.98 -31.92
C ILE A 221 -6.84 8.87 -32.31
N SER A 222 -7.87 8.93 -31.46
CA SER A 222 -9.07 9.76 -31.63
C SER A 222 -9.16 10.87 -30.56
N THR A 223 -9.56 12.06 -30.98
CA THR A 223 -9.78 13.21 -30.11
C THR A 223 -11.20 13.75 -30.26
N HIS A 224 -12.16 13.05 -29.65
CA HIS A 224 -13.56 13.46 -29.64
C HIS A 224 -13.96 14.19 -28.34
N VAL A 225 -15.10 14.89 -28.37
CA VAL A 225 -15.66 15.49 -27.15
C VAL A 225 -16.30 14.42 -26.26
N TYR A 226 -16.43 14.68 -24.95
CA TYR A 226 -16.96 13.72 -23.97
C TYR A 226 -18.38 13.22 -24.26
N THR A 227 -19.15 13.94 -25.06
CA THR A 227 -20.53 13.58 -25.45
C THR A 227 -20.60 12.65 -26.66
N GLU A 228 -19.44 12.35 -27.26
CA GLU A 228 -19.29 11.48 -28.41
C GLU A 228 -18.51 10.23 -28.01
N GLY A 229 -18.59 9.20 -28.85
CA GLY A 229 -17.72 8.05 -28.77
C GLY A 229 -17.02 7.78 -30.09
N ALA A 230 -16.04 6.90 -30.02
CA ALA A 230 -15.31 6.37 -31.16
C ALA A 230 -15.45 4.84 -31.19
N TRP A 231 -15.77 4.28 -32.34
CA TRP A 231 -16.09 2.85 -32.51
C TRP A 231 -15.51 2.28 -33.81
N ASP A 232 -15.49 0.95 -33.86
CA ASP A 232 -15.22 0.14 -35.05
C ASP A 232 -14.01 0.60 -35.89
N PRO A 233 -12.80 0.67 -35.30
CA PRO A 233 -11.62 1.08 -36.04
C PRO A 233 -11.22 0.01 -37.07
N ASP A 234 -10.70 0.47 -38.21
CA ASP A 234 -10.03 -0.37 -39.19
C ASP A 234 -8.67 0.24 -39.59
N VAL A 235 -7.75 -0.60 -40.05
CA VAL A 235 -6.39 -0.19 -40.40
C VAL A 235 -5.97 -0.75 -41.76
N ALA A 236 -5.43 0.12 -42.60
CA ALA A 236 -4.77 -0.26 -43.84
C ALA A 236 -3.30 0.18 -43.83
N TYR A 237 -2.43 -0.66 -44.39
CA TYR A 237 -1.02 -0.33 -44.60
C TYR A 237 -0.68 -0.29 -46.09
N GLY A 238 0.05 0.74 -46.50
CA GLY A 238 0.51 0.89 -47.88
C GLY A 238 1.37 2.13 -48.08
N ASN A 239 2.21 2.11 -49.11
CA ASN A 239 3.15 3.21 -49.42
C ASN A 239 4.00 3.67 -48.20
N GLY A 240 4.38 2.73 -47.32
CA GLY A 240 5.15 3.02 -46.11
C GLY A 240 4.39 3.77 -45.01
N ARG A 241 3.05 3.69 -44.99
CA ARG A 241 2.20 4.41 -44.02
C ARG A 241 1.05 3.52 -43.54
N PHE A 242 0.60 3.79 -42.32
CA PHE A 242 -0.66 3.27 -41.79
C PHE A 242 -1.75 4.33 -41.96
N LEU A 243 -2.93 3.91 -42.41
CA LEU A 243 -4.17 4.66 -42.31
C LEU A 243 -5.03 3.95 -41.27
N VAL A 244 -5.33 4.64 -40.18
CA VAL A 244 -6.30 4.18 -39.17
C VAL A 244 -7.57 4.98 -39.40
N VAL A 245 -8.71 4.31 -39.47
CA VAL A 245 -10.04 4.91 -39.63
C VAL A 245 -10.95 4.41 -38.53
N TRP A 246 -11.90 5.23 -38.09
CA TRP A 246 -12.88 4.84 -37.09
C TRP A 246 -14.19 5.59 -37.32
N GLU A 247 -15.25 5.06 -36.72
CA GLU A 247 -16.52 5.76 -36.55
C GLU A 247 -16.41 6.70 -35.35
N GLU A 248 -16.89 7.94 -35.48
CA GLU A 248 -16.88 8.90 -34.38
C GLU A 248 -18.16 9.73 -34.36
N GLY A 249 -18.74 9.93 -33.18
CA GLY A 249 -19.79 10.90 -32.98
C GLY A 249 -20.81 10.49 -31.93
N GLN A 250 -22.05 10.93 -32.11
CA GLN A 250 -23.08 10.83 -31.08
C GLN A 250 -24.13 9.76 -31.42
N ALA A 251 -24.32 8.81 -30.51
CA ALA A 251 -25.45 7.86 -30.54
C ALA A 251 -26.72 8.44 -29.84
N PRO A 252 -27.93 7.99 -30.20
CA PRO A 252 -29.16 8.31 -29.49
C PRO A 252 -29.15 7.76 -28.06
N TYR A 253 -29.34 8.66 -27.11
CA TYR A 253 -29.44 8.37 -25.70
C TYR A 253 -30.58 9.22 -25.09
N PRO A 254 -31.84 8.78 -25.27
CA PRO A 254 -32.99 9.50 -24.74
C PRO A 254 -32.94 9.61 -23.20
N PRO A 255 -33.36 10.75 -22.62
CA PRO A 255 -33.96 11.92 -23.26
C PRO A 255 -32.96 12.99 -23.73
N TYR A 256 -31.64 12.72 -23.70
CA TYR A 256 -30.60 13.72 -23.92
C TYR A 256 -30.27 13.91 -25.40
N THR A 257 -30.19 12.81 -26.14
CA THR A 257 -29.92 12.81 -27.59
C THR A 257 -30.90 11.88 -28.28
N PHE A 258 -31.42 12.28 -29.44
CA PHE A 258 -32.49 11.54 -30.13
C PHE A 258 -32.08 11.01 -31.51
N TYR A 259 -30.97 11.50 -32.06
CA TYR A 259 -30.54 11.17 -33.42
C TYR A 259 -29.05 10.85 -33.46
N TYR A 260 -28.70 9.94 -34.35
CA TYR A 260 -27.32 9.63 -34.71
C TYR A 260 -26.68 10.79 -35.45
N LYS A 261 -25.42 11.07 -35.12
CA LYS A 261 -24.52 11.98 -35.84
C LYS A 261 -23.12 11.39 -35.79
N GLN A 262 -22.87 10.32 -36.54
CA GLN A 262 -21.54 9.72 -36.66
C GLN A 262 -20.91 9.92 -38.03
N ASP A 263 -19.67 10.36 -37.99
CA ASP A 263 -18.76 10.55 -39.10
C ASP A 263 -17.76 9.40 -39.17
N ILE A 264 -17.12 9.24 -40.34
CA ILE A 264 -15.89 8.45 -40.46
C ILE A 264 -14.72 9.39 -40.36
N ARG A 265 -13.84 9.11 -39.41
CA ARG A 265 -12.61 9.85 -39.12
C ARG A 265 -11.40 8.99 -39.44
N GLY A 266 -10.22 9.60 -39.48
CA GLY A 266 -8.99 8.87 -39.69
C GLY A 266 -7.73 9.64 -39.30
N SER A 267 -6.65 8.88 -39.15
CA SER A 267 -5.30 9.35 -38.87
C SER A 267 -4.31 8.56 -39.73
N ILE A 268 -3.22 9.20 -40.14
CA ILE A 268 -2.14 8.60 -40.92
C ILE A 268 -0.86 8.61 -40.08
N PHE A 269 -0.18 7.47 -40.02
CA PHE A 269 1.07 7.30 -39.28
C PHE A 269 2.20 6.80 -40.19
N ASP A 270 3.43 7.15 -39.85
CA ASP A 270 4.62 6.53 -40.43
C ASP A 270 4.88 5.14 -39.83
N THR A 271 5.91 4.43 -40.31
CA THR A 271 6.26 3.09 -39.81
C THR A 271 6.83 3.08 -38.39
N ASN A 272 7.16 4.24 -37.82
CA ASN A 272 7.65 4.38 -36.45
C ASN A 272 6.53 4.79 -35.48
N GLY A 273 5.28 4.91 -35.95
CA GLY A 273 4.15 5.35 -35.14
C GLY A 273 4.01 6.86 -35.01
N ASN A 274 4.84 7.67 -35.69
CA ASN A 274 4.66 9.13 -35.66
C ASN A 274 3.47 9.51 -36.53
N ALA A 275 2.59 10.34 -36.00
CA ALA A 275 1.47 10.87 -36.77
C ALA A 275 1.97 11.80 -37.89
N ILE A 276 1.55 11.51 -39.11
CA ILE A 276 1.74 12.36 -40.30
C ILE A 276 0.55 13.30 -40.46
N SER A 277 -0.65 12.83 -40.13
CA SER A 277 -1.89 13.61 -40.12
C SER A 277 -2.83 13.01 -39.10
N GLU A 278 -3.33 13.83 -38.18
CA GLU A 278 -4.19 13.38 -37.09
C GLU A 278 -5.64 13.82 -37.35
N ASP A 279 -6.57 12.95 -37.00
CA ASP A 279 -7.97 13.25 -36.73
C ASP A 279 -8.70 14.07 -37.83
N PHE A 280 -8.61 13.59 -39.08
CA PHE A 280 -9.28 14.19 -40.22
C PHE A 280 -10.61 13.49 -40.54
N THR A 281 -11.59 14.28 -40.98
CA THR A 281 -12.85 13.73 -41.49
C THR A 281 -12.64 13.07 -42.85
N ILE A 282 -12.98 11.79 -42.95
CA ILE A 282 -13.09 11.07 -44.22
C ILE A 282 -14.50 11.26 -44.80
N ARG A 283 -15.51 11.14 -43.95
CA ARG A 283 -16.91 11.26 -44.35
C ARG A 283 -17.73 11.89 -43.24
N SER A 284 -18.45 12.96 -43.57
CA SER A 284 -19.41 13.58 -42.66
C SER A 284 -20.80 13.66 -43.27
N GLY A 285 -21.83 13.63 -42.43
CA GLY A 285 -23.22 13.77 -42.84
C GLY A 285 -23.71 15.20 -42.82
N GLN A 286 -24.97 15.41 -43.18
CA GLN A 286 -25.65 16.71 -43.18
C GLN A 286 -27.09 16.54 -42.69
N GLY A 287 -27.64 17.57 -42.06
CA GLY A 287 -29.04 17.56 -41.59
C GLY A 287 -29.20 17.22 -40.10
N GLU A 288 -30.34 16.64 -39.73
CA GLU A 288 -30.65 16.35 -38.32
C GLU A 288 -30.14 14.99 -37.85
N GLN A 289 -29.97 14.04 -38.77
CA GLN A 289 -29.49 12.69 -38.50
C GLN A 289 -28.60 12.17 -39.63
N TRP A 290 -27.50 11.51 -39.27
CA TRP A 290 -26.69 10.70 -40.17
C TRP A 290 -25.93 9.63 -39.38
N HIS A 291 -25.67 8.50 -40.03
CA HIS A 291 -25.05 7.34 -39.41
C HIS A 291 -24.10 6.68 -40.40
N HIS A 292 -22.83 7.11 -40.41
CA HIS A 292 -21.79 6.40 -41.14
C HIS A 292 -21.09 5.47 -40.15
N GLU A 293 -21.09 4.17 -40.44
CA GLU A 293 -20.61 3.14 -39.51
C GLU A 293 -19.70 2.15 -40.22
N ASN A 294 -18.98 1.36 -39.43
CA ASN A 294 -18.19 0.21 -39.89
C ASN A 294 -17.25 0.55 -41.07
N PRO A 295 -16.35 1.55 -40.89
CA PRO A 295 -15.40 1.86 -41.95
C PRO A 295 -14.54 0.64 -42.27
N SER A 296 -14.27 0.43 -43.56
CA SER A 296 -13.28 -0.56 -43.99
C SER A 296 -12.27 0.10 -44.90
N ALA A 297 -11.00 0.04 -44.49
CA ALA A 297 -9.88 0.61 -45.19
C ALA A 297 -9.11 -0.50 -45.93
N ALA A 298 -8.75 -0.22 -47.19
CA ALA A 298 -7.87 -1.07 -47.96
C ALA A 298 -6.90 -0.21 -48.78
N TYR A 299 -5.68 -0.69 -48.95
CA TYR A 299 -4.70 -0.07 -49.84
C TYR A 299 -4.77 -0.72 -51.23
N GLY A 300 -5.23 0.04 -52.23
CA GLY A 300 -5.19 -0.36 -53.64
C GLY A 300 -3.94 0.20 -54.30
N GLY A 301 -2.86 -0.59 -54.31
CA GLY A 301 -1.61 -0.30 -55.02
C GLY A 301 -1.51 -1.07 -56.33
#